data_AF-A0A7S0MV18-F1
#
_entry.id   AF-A0A7S0MV18-F1
#
_cell.length_a   1.000
_cell.length_b   1.000
_cell.length_c   1.000
_cell.angle_alpha   90.00
_cell.angle_beta   90.00
_cell.angle_gamma   90.00
#
_symmetry.space_group_name_H-M   'P 1'
#
loop_
_entity.id
_entity.type
_entity.pdbx_description
1 polymer ?
#
loop_
_entity_poly.entity_id
_entity_poly.type
_entity_poly.pdbx_seq_one_letter_code
_entity_poly.pdbx_strand_id
1 'polypeptide(L)'
;MHPCSKPGGVHARRCLIIYAVATTLGLFGCAYHQLQPLDVDDDPLPGLAEVSKDFRTDKIRVHGYHRFYDRVFAPYRQVPVRLLEIGVQDGGSLRLWTAFFPRYSHIWGLAFGAKITDSIEAPRTEIIKGDQSKKADLDNLLRVSGGDYHIVIDDGSHVPVHQVFTFLIMFPSVKPGGVYVIEDLETSFWSAHGANIYGYTIDGAGVDKGNSVVRLFQHLTNMINRQYHAAAPRDFYIMSSIEHDIAAIEFGQNCIVVYKNIESTWRNLGSGPYRLANSVNKTTSEVYANRLQRELREGFPELYADGEFRNSLRELYPNFGYSLKENFEGR
;
A
#
# COMPACT_ATOMS: atom_id res chain seq x y z
N MET A 1 -22.01 -49.63 35.57
CA MET A 1 -21.25 -48.36 35.63
C MET A 1 -20.84 -48.02 34.20
N HIS A 2 -21.21 -46.83 33.75
CA HIS A 2 -21.14 -46.37 32.35
C HIS A 2 -19.71 -46.18 31.82
N PRO A 3 -19.50 -46.25 30.49
CA PRO A 3 -18.26 -45.81 29.86
C PRO A 3 -18.22 -44.29 29.66
N CYS A 4 -16.99 -43.77 29.79
CA CYS A 4 -16.61 -42.36 29.71
C CYS A 4 -16.90 -41.76 28.31
N SER A 5 -17.69 -40.68 28.26
CA SER A 5 -17.92 -39.86 27.07
C SER A 5 -16.79 -38.83 26.88
N LYS A 6 -16.44 -38.57 25.60
CA LYS A 6 -15.50 -37.51 25.17
C LYS A 6 -16.11 -36.12 25.44
N PRO A 7 -15.30 -35.05 25.62
CA PRO A 7 -15.81 -33.69 25.72
C PRO A 7 -16.23 -33.19 24.33
N GLY A 8 -17.49 -32.78 24.20
CA GLY A 8 -18.02 -32.11 23.00
C GLY A 8 -17.42 -30.72 22.85
N GLY A 9 -16.91 -30.43 21.65
CA GLY A 9 -16.50 -29.09 21.25
C GLY A 9 -17.71 -28.18 21.12
N VAL A 10 -17.72 -27.09 21.88
CA VAL A 10 -18.73 -26.04 21.77
C VAL A 10 -18.39 -25.19 20.54
N HIS A 11 -19.08 -25.42 19.42
CA HIS A 11 -19.06 -24.50 18.28
C HIS A 11 -19.92 -23.29 18.63
N ALA A 12 -19.28 -22.15 18.90
CA ALA A 12 -19.96 -20.88 19.09
C ALA A 12 -20.37 -20.32 17.73
N ARG A 13 -21.59 -20.65 17.27
CA ARG A 13 -22.18 -20.03 16.07
C ARG A 13 -22.42 -18.54 16.33
N ARG A 14 -21.64 -17.66 15.69
CA ARG A 14 -21.96 -16.22 15.62
C ARG A 14 -22.92 -15.98 14.46
N CYS A 15 -24.19 -15.70 14.76
CA CYS A 15 -25.14 -15.22 13.76
C CYS A 15 -24.85 -13.75 13.42
N LEU A 16 -24.51 -13.46 12.16
CA LEU A 16 -24.52 -12.11 11.62
C LEU A 16 -25.96 -11.74 11.26
N ILE A 17 -26.57 -10.82 12.00
CA ILE A 17 -27.90 -10.28 11.66
C ILE A 17 -27.71 -9.10 10.71
N ILE A 18 -28.13 -9.26 9.45
CA ILE A 18 -28.20 -8.15 8.48
C ILE A 18 -29.58 -7.50 8.62
N TYR A 19 -29.63 -6.20 8.94
CA TYR A 19 -30.86 -5.42 8.93
C TYR A 19 -31.23 -5.06 7.49
N ALA A 20 -32.37 -5.56 7.00
CA ALA A 20 -33.01 -5.06 5.79
C ALA A 20 -33.89 -3.85 6.15
N VAL A 21 -33.59 -2.67 5.59
CA VAL A 21 -34.47 -1.50 5.69
C VAL A 21 -35.58 -1.66 4.65
N ALA A 22 -36.76 -2.08 5.10
CA ALA A 22 -37.96 -2.14 4.26
C ALA A 22 -38.72 -0.80 4.39
N THR A 23 -38.59 0.09 3.41
CA THR A 23 -39.56 1.18 3.21
C THR A 23 -40.81 0.59 2.56
N THR A 24 -41.90 0.54 3.34
CA THR A 24 -43.21 0.04 2.94
C THR A 24 -43.95 1.00 2.02
N LEU A 25 -44.48 0.51 0.90
CA LEU A 25 -45.76 0.95 0.32
C LEU A 25 -46.29 -0.10 -0.66
N GLY A 26 -47.41 -0.74 -0.31
CA GLY A 26 -48.39 -1.23 -1.28
C GLY A 26 -48.30 -2.70 -1.75
N LEU A 27 -48.97 -3.58 -1.01
CA LEU A 27 -49.78 -4.72 -1.48
C LEU A 27 -49.38 -5.39 -2.81
N PHE A 28 -48.50 -6.40 -2.77
CA PHE A 28 -48.60 -7.62 -3.57
C PHE A 28 -47.87 -8.74 -2.81
N GLY A 29 -48.44 -9.95 -2.78
CA GLY A 29 -47.94 -11.06 -1.97
C GLY A 29 -46.50 -11.41 -2.32
N CYS A 30 -45.58 -11.16 -1.38
CA CYS A 30 -44.20 -11.61 -1.50
C CYS A 30 -44.04 -12.93 -0.74
N ALA A 31 -43.70 -13.99 -1.46
CA ALA A 31 -43.19 -15.21 -0.86
C ALA A 31 -41.99 -14.87 0.03
N TYR A 32 -42.07 -15.25 1.31
CA TYR A 32 -40.92 -15.26 2.20
C TYR A 32 -39.93 -16.29 1.66
N HIS A 33 -38.99 -15.86 0.84
CA HIS A 33 -37.81 -16.68 0.57
C HIS A 33 -36.98 -16.64 1.86
N GLN A 34 -36.96 -17.75 2.60
CA GLN A 34 -36.05 -17.96 3.70
C GLN A 34 -34.63 -17.73 3.14
N LEU A 35 -34.01 -16.59 3.46
CA LEU A 35 -32.60 -16.39 3.19
C LEU A 35 -31.87 -17.48 3.98
N GLN A 36 -31.31 -18.45 3.27
CA GLN A 36 -30.46 -19.45 3.89
C GLN A 36 -29.29 -18.72 4.56
N PRO A 37 -28.93 -19.07 5.81
CA PRO A 37 -27.69 -18.60 6.39
C PRO A 37 -26.57 -18.89 5.39
N LEU A 38 -25.73 -17.91 5.08
CA LEU A 38 -24.49 -18.20 4.39
C LEU A 38 -23.75 -19.21 5.27
N ASP A 39 -23.53 -20.42 4.74
CA ASP A 39 -22.67 -21.41 5.37
C ASP A 39 -21.28 -20.76 5.47
N VAL A 40 -20.96 -20.23 6.65
CA VAL A 40 -19.61 -19.82 6.97
C VAL A 40 -18.92 -21.11 7.36
N ASP A 41 -18.15 -21.70 6.44
CA ASP A 41 -17.28 -22.82 6.76
C ASP A 41 -16.43 -22.44 7.99
N ASP A 42 -16.61 -23.18 9.09
CA ASP A 42 -15.89 -22.97 10.37
C ASP A 42 -14.42 -23.44 10.29
N ASP A 43 -13.99 -23.99 9.14
CA ASP A 43 -12.61 -24.38 8.90
C ASP A 43 -11.72 -23.13 8.73
N PRO A 44 -10.52 -23.11 9.33
CA PRO A 44 -9.59 -22.00 9.17
C PRO A 44 -9.23 -21.85 7.69
N LEU A 45 -9.39 -20.64 7.15
CA LEU A 45 -9.06 -20.35 5.76
C LEU A 45 -7.59 -20.72 5.47
N PRO A 46 -7.29 -21.35 4.33
CA PRO A 46 -5.93 -21.76 4.00
C PRO A 46 -5.00 -20.55 3.93
N GLY A 47 -3.75 -20.74 4.38
CA GLY A 47 -2.71 -19.72 4.27
C GLY A 47 -2.26 -19.51 2.82
N LEU A 48 -1.56 -18.42 2.55
CA LEU A 48 -1.16 -18.02 1.19
C LEU A 48 -0.29 -19.09 0.54
N ALA A 49 0.61 -19.71 1.30
CA ALA A 49 1.47 -20.81 0.83
C ALA A 49 0.69 -22.08 0.43
N GLU A 50 -0.49 -22.30 1.03
CA GLU A 50 -1.35 -23.41 0.66
C GLU A 50 -2.12 -23.10 -0.62
N VAL A 51 -2.67 -21.89 -0.73
CA VAL A 51 -3.39 -21.41 -1.91
C VAL A 51 -2.47 -21.30 -3.14
N SER A 52 -1.19 -20.97 -2.95
CA SER A 52 -0.26 -20.72 -4.06
C SER A 52 0.19 -21.96 -4.83
N LYS A 53 -0.07 -23.18 -4.33
CA LYS A 53 0.53 -24.42 -4.87
C LYS A 53 0.25 -24.62 -6.36
N ASP A 54 -0.88 -24.13 -6.83
CA ASP A 54 -1.35 -24.32 -8.20
C ASP A 54 -1.05 -23.12 -9.12
N PHE A 55 -0.40 -22.06 -8.59
CA PHE A 55 -0.15 -20.83 -9.33
C PHE A 55 1.34 -20.61 -9.56
N ARG A 56 1.70 -20.29 -10.81
CA ARG A 56 3.08 -19.94 -11.18
C ARG A 56 3.41 -18.54 -10.68
N THR A 57 3.92 -18.43 -9.45
CA THR A 57 4.32 -17.17 -8.84
C THR A 57 5.51 -17.40 -7.90
N ASP A 58 6.38 -16.41 -7.79
CA ASP A 58 7.61 -16.43 -6.99
C ASP A 58 7.39 -15.99 -5.53
N LYS A 59 6.26 -15.33 -5.24
CA LYS A 59 5.86 -14.79 -3.92
C LYS A 59 6.10 -15.76 -2.76
N ILE A 60 5.94 -17.07 -2.98
CA ILE A 60 6.08 -18.07 -1.92
C ILE A 60 7.44 -18.77 -1.94
N ARG A 61 7.84 -19.36 -3.06
CA ARG A 61 9.02 -20.22 -3.12
C ARG A 61 10.33 -19.44 -3.20
N VAL A 62 10.32 -18.25 -3.80
CA VAL A 62 11.51 -17.43 -3.97
C VAL A 62 11.60 -16.43 -2.80
N HIS A 63 10.53 -15.68 -2.57
CA HIS A 63 10.54 -14.54 -1.65
C HIS A 63 9.99 -14.85 -0.25
N GLY A 64 9.09 -15.83 -0.15
CA GLY A 64 8.50 -16.24 1.13
C GLY A 64 7.58 -15.20 1.76
N TYR A 65 6.83 -14.46 0.94
CA TYR A 65 5.93 -13.38 1.38
C TYR A 65 4.73 -13.86 2.19
N HIS A 66 4.37 -15.15 2.16
CA HIS A 66 3.35 -15.72 3.07
C HIS A 66 3.62 -15.41 4.55
N ARG A 67 4.90 -15.31 4.96
CA ARG A 67 5.31 -14.92 6.32
C ARG A 67 4.77 -13.55 6.76
N PHE A 68 4.50 -12.67 5.80
CA PHE A 68 3.98 -11.33 6.01
C PHE A 68 2.51 -11.25 5.59
N TYR A 69 2.19 -11.69 4.38
CA TYR A 69 0.86 -11.55 3.79
C TYR A 69 -0.24 -12.31 4.53
N ASP A 70 0.03 -13.46 5.14
CA ASP A 70 -1.01 -14.13 5.93
C ASP A 70 -1.48 -13.27 7.10
N ARG A 71 -0.57 -12.55 7.77
CA ARG A 71 -0.92 -11.62 8.86
C ARG A 71 -1.47 -10.30 8.32
N VAL A 72 -0.79 -9.69 7.35
CA VAL A 72 -1.16 -8.37 6.81
C VAL A 72 -2.52 -8.42 6.13
N PHE A 73 -2.83 -9.51 5.43
CA PHE A 73 -4.08 -9.67 4.71
C PHE A 73 -5.18 -10.42 5.45
N ALA A 74 -4.91 -10.93 6.65
CA ALA A 74 -5.92 -11.59 7.49
C ALA A 74 -7.24 -10.79 7.61
N PRO A 75 -7.24 -9.45 7.84
CA PRO A 75 -8.48 -8.68 7.96
C PRO A 75 -9.33 -8.66 6.69
N TYR A 76 -8.72 -8.93 5.53
CA TYR A 76 -9.34 -8.87 4.21
C TYR A 76 -9.83 -10.24 3.72
N ARG A 77 -9.54 -11.34 4.43
CA ARG A 77 -9.84 -12.71 3.99
C ARG A 77 -11.32 -13.06 3.94
N GLN A 78 -12.17 -12.31 4.64
CA GLN A 78 -13.61 -12.57 4.74
C GLN A 78 -14.48 -11.41 4.24
N VAL A 79 -13.86 -10.33 3.76
CA VAL A 79 -14.58 -9.18 3.20
C VAL A 79 -14.21 -8.97 1.74
N PRO A 80 -15.15 -8.54 0.88
CA PRO A 80 -14.82 -8.22 -0.51
C PRO A 80 -13.74 -7.14 -0.59
N VAL A 81 -12.66 -7.39 -1.31
CA VAL A 81 -11.59 -6.42 -1.49
C VAL A 81 -11.47 -5.91 -2.91
N ARG A 82 -10.93 -4.70 -3.01
CA ARG A 82 -10.41 -4.12 -4.23
C ARG A 82 -8.90 -4.13 -4.09
N LEU A 83 -8.22 -4.96 -4.86
CA LEU A 83 -6.76 -5.05 -4.84
C LEU A 83 -6.23 -4.46 -6.16
N LEU A 84 -5.11 -3.77 -6.10
CA LEU A 84 -4.30 -3.43 -7.27
C LEU A 84 -2.92 -4.07 -7.12
N GLU A 85 -2.48 -4.75 -8.17
CA GLU A 85 -1.09 -5.17 -8.34
C GLU A 85 -0.46 -4.40 -9.51
N ILE A 86 0.63 -3.69 -9.24
CA ILE A 86 1.49 -3.11 -10.26
C ILE A 86 2.60 -4.11 -10.54
N GLY A 87 2.74 -4.55 -11.79
CA GLY A 87 3.67 -5.62 -12.16
C GLY A 87 2.98 -6.92 -12.51
N VAL A 88 2.13 -6.93 -13.53
CA VAL A 88 1.57 -8.18 -14.05
C VAL A 88 2.49 -8.78 -15.11
N GLN A 89 3.08 -9.93 -14.78
CA GLN A 89 3.86 -10.72 -15.73
C GLN A 89 2.98 -11.77 -16.44
N ASP A 90 2.94 -13.01 -15.95
CA ASP A 90 2.20 -14.12 -16.55
C ASP A 90 0.79 -14.34 -15.93
N GLY A 91 0.38 -13.44 -15.01
CA GLY A 91 -0.90 -13.49 -14.30
C GLY A 91 -0.93 -14.47 -13.11
N GLY A 92 0.20 -15.07 -12.73
CA GLY A 92 0.26 -16.05 -11.64
C GLY A 92 -0.18 -15.49 -10.29
N SER A 93 0.30 -14.29 -9.95
CA SER A 93 -0.10 -13.55 -8.76
C SER A 93 -1.57 -13.15 -8.82
N LEU A 94 -2.10 -12.70 -9.96
CA LEU A 94 -3.52 -12.39 -10.12
C LEU A 94 -4.41 -13.61 -9.81
N ARG A 95 -4.06 -14.78 -10.33
CA ARG A 95 -4.77 -16.03 -10.02
C ARG A 95 -4.70 -16.35 -8.52
N LEU A 96 -3.53 -16.21 -7.91
CA LEU A 96 -3.35 -16.34 -6.48
C LEU A 96 -4.29 -15.40 -5.70
N TRP A 97 -4.34 -14.12 -6.04
CA TRP A 97 -5.21 -13.16 -5.36
C TRP A 97 -6.69 -13.50 -5.52
N THR A 98 -7.11 -13.95 -6.69
CA THR A 98 -8.50 -14.39 -6.89
C THR A 98 -8.83 -15.64 -6.08
N ALA A 99 -7.88 -16.55 -5.87
CA ALA A 99 -8.12 -17.72 -5.01
C ALA A 99 -8.06 -17.37 -3.51
N PHE A 100 -7.22 -16.40 -3.13
CA PHE A 100 -6.96 -16.04 -1.75
C PHE A 100 -8.05 -15.16 -1.12
N PHE A 101 -8.67 -14.28 -1.93
CA PHE A 101 -9.69 -13.33 -1.47
C PHE A 101 -11.13 -13.75 -1.86
N PRO A 102 -12.14 -13.34 -1.05
CA PRO A 102 -13.55 -13.74 -1.25
C PRO A 102 -14.06 -13.49 -2.66
N ARG A 103 -15.07 -14.25 -3.09
CA ARG A 103 -15.67 -14.23 -4.44
C ARG A 103 -16.11 -12.86 -4.95
N TYR A 104 -16.49 -11.94 -4.08
CA TYR A 104 -16.92 -10.59 -4.48
C TYR A 104 -15.77 -9.57 -4.55
N SER A 105 -14.53 -10.02 -4.36
CA SER A 105 -13.34 -9.19 -4.55
C SER A 105 -13.06 -8.94 -6.02
N HIS A 106 -12.47 -7.78 -6.31
CA HIS A 106 -12.07 -7.33 -7.63
C HIS A 106 -10.58 -7.02 -7.63
N ILE A 107 -9.83 -7.62 -8.55
CA ILE A 107 -8.37 -7.47 -8.64
C ILE A 107 -8.00 -6.68 -9.90
N TRP A 108 -7.26 -5.60 -9.73
CA TRP A 108 -6.71 -4.80 -10.82
C TRP A 108 -5.24 -5.13 -11.03
N GLY A 109 -4.80 -5.09 -12.27
CA GLY A 109 -3.41 -5.32 -12.65
C GLY A 109 -2.88 -4.23 -13.58
N LEU A 110 -1.67 -3.71 -13.31
CA LEU A 110 -0.92 -2.90 -14.28
C LEU A 110 0.17 -3.76 -14.92
N ALA A 111 0.09 -3.95 -16.23
CA ALA A 111 1.02 -4.77 -16.99
C ALA A 111 1.94 -3.90 -17.86
N PHE A 112 3.24 -3.95 -17.63
CA PHE A 112 4.23 -3.29 -18.48
C PHE A 112 4.66 -4.19 -19.64
N GLY A 113 4.56 -3.69 -20.88
CA GLY A 113 5.06 -4.38 -22.08
C GLY A 113 4.41 -5.72 -22.42
N ALA A 114 3.56 -6.28 -21.55
CA ALA A 114 2.96 -7.58 -21.73
C ALA A 114 1.90 -7.56 -22.84
N LYS A 115 1.95 -8.58 -23.70
CA LYS A 115 0.77 -8.94 -24.49
C LYS A 115 -0.24 -9.55 -23.51
N ILE A 116 -1.25 -8.77 -23.13
CA ILE A 116 -2.43 -9.31 -22.44
C ILE A 116 -3.02 -10.37 -23.38
N THR A 117 -2.93 -11.62 -22.95
CA THR A 117 -3.49 -12.78 -23.63
C THR A 117 -4.45 -13.46 -22.66
N ASP A 118 -5.34 -14.30 -23.18
CA ASP A 118 -6.27 -15.11 -22.38
C ASP A 118 -5.55 -15.92 -21.28
N SER A 119 -4.26 -16.21 -21.43
CA SER A 119 -3.45 -16.93 -20.44
C SER A 119 -3.06 -16.12 -19.20
N ILE A 120 -3.14 -14.79 -19.27
CA ILE A 120 -2.83 -13.86 -18.18
C ILE A 120 -4.12 -13.46 -17.44
N GLU A 121 -5.26 -13.52 -18.12
CA GLU A 121 -6.56 -13.21 -17.51
C GLU A 121 -6.92 -14.20 -16.41
N ALA A 122 -7.55 -13.69 -15.35
CA ALA A 122 -8.13 -14.49 -14.30
C ALA A 122 -9.58 -14.01 -14.03
N PRO A 123 -10.44 -14.86 -13.44
CA PRO A 123 -11.78 -14.42 -13.09
C PRO A 123 -11.74 -13.24 -12.14
N ARG A 124 -12.61 -12.23 -12.37
CA ARG A 124 -12.71 -11.03 -11.52
C ARG A 124 -11.45 -10.17 -11.52
N THR A 125 -10.76 -10.15 -12.65
CA THR A 125 -9.60 -9.29 -12.85
C THR A 125 -9.78 -8.34 -14.02
N GLU A 126 -9.30 -7.11 -13.87
CA GLU A 126 -9.13 -6.15 -14.96
C GLU A 126 -7.65 -5.77 -15.08
N ILE A 127 -7.10 -5.88 -16.29
CA ILE A 127 -5.68 -5.61 -16.56
C ILE A 127 -5.56 -4.42 -17.48
N ILE A 128 -4.78 -3.43 -17.07
CA ILE A 128 -4.46 -2.23 -17.84
C ILE A 128 -3.00 -2.29 -18.25
N LYS A 129 -2.71 -1.93 -19.50
CA LYS A 129 -1.33 -1.75 -19.96
C LYS A 129 -0.83 -0.38 -19.54
N GLY A 130 0.40 -0.33 -19.04
CA GLY A 130 1.05 0.93 -18.74
C GLY A 130 2.42 0.75 -18.11
N ASP A 131 3.17 1.85 -18.08
CA ASP A 131 4.48 1.98 -17.44
C ASP A 131 4.31 2.73 -16.11
N GLN A 132 4.70 2.08 -15.00
CA GLN A 132 4.60 2.72 -13.68
C GLN A 132 5.52 3.95 -13.54
N SER A 133 6.52 4.09 -14.42
CA SER A 133 7.36 5.28 -14.51
C SER A 133 6.68 6.43 -15.24
N LYS A 134 5.42 6.31 -15.66
CA LYS A 134 4.70 7.33 -16.44
C LYS A 134 3.43 7.74 -15.72
N LYS A 135 3.34 9.03 -15.32
CA LYS A 135 2.14 9.56 -14.66
C LYS A 135 0.90 9.36 -15.51
N ALA A 136 0.98 9.57 -16.83
CA ALA A 136 -0.16 9.40 -17.72
C ALA A 136 -0.78 7.98 -17.66
N ASP A 137 0.05 6.96 -17.51
CA ASP A 137 -0.40 5.57 -17.43
C ASP A 137 -1.01 5.25 -16.06
N LEU A 138 -0.42 5.78 -14.98
CA LEU A 138 -0.98 5.67 -13.63
C LEU A 138 -2.30 6.45 -13.48
N ASP A 139 -2.40 7.64 -14.06
CA ASP A 139 -3.63 8.44 -14.13
C ASP A 139 -4.70 7.71 -14.95
N ASN A 140 -4.32 7.11 -16.07
CA ASN A 140 -5.23 6.30 -16.87
C ASN A 140 -5.75 5.09 -16.06
N LEU A 141 -4.87 4.40 -15.33
CA LEU A 141 -5.25 3.33 -14.41
C LEU A 141 -6.25 3.83 -13.37
N LEU A 142 -5.97 4.93 -12.67
CA LEU A 142 -6.88 5.50 -11.67
C LEU A 142 -8.23 5.92 -12.27
N ARG A 143 -8.21 6.52 -13.46
CA ARG A 143 -9.41 6.95 -14.19
C ARG A 143 -10.31 5.78 -14.57
N VAL A 144 -9.73 4.67 -15.02
CA VAL A 144 -10.48 3.47 -15.44
C VAL A 144 -10.95 2.67 -14.23
N SER A 145 -10.06 2.46 -13.25
CA SER A 145 -10.36 1.66 -12.06
C SER A 145 -11.25 2.36 -11.05
N GLY A 146 -11.18 3.69 -10.95
CA GLY A 146 -11.82 4.49 -9.91
C GLY A 146 -11.10 4.45 -8.56
N GLY A 147 -9.95 3.78 -8.43
CA GLY A 147 -9.22 3.68 -7.17
C GLY A 147 -9.97 2.91 -6.08
N ASP A 148 -9.97 3.47 -4.87
CA ASP A 148 -10.55 2.92 -3.64
C ASP A 148 -10.07 1.49 -3.34
N TYR A 149 -8.76 1.31 -3.35
CA TYR A 149 -8.13 0.03 -3.09
C TYR A 149 -8.03 -0.25 -1.59
N HIS A 150 -8.40 -1.46 -1.20
CA HIS A 150 -8.10 -1.95 0.15
C HIS A 150 -6.62 -2.32 0.26
N ILE A 151 -6.06 -2.83 -0.85
CA ILE A 151 -4.67 -3.31 -0.95
C ILE A 151 -4.10 -2.80 -2.27
N VAL A 152 -2.92 -2.19 -2.22
CA VAL A 152 -2.08 -1.95 -3.41
C VAL A 152 -0.75 -2.68 -3.20
N ILE A 153 -0.26 -3.37 -4.22
CA ILE A 153 1.03 -4.06 -4.23
C ILE A 153 1.84 -3.48 -5.40
N ASP A 154 3.00 -2.90 -5.13
CA ASP A 154 4.00 -2.50 -6.12
C ASP A 154 5.06 -3.58 -6.23
N ASP A 155 4.93 -4.38 -7.28
CA ASP A 155 5.81 -5.49 -7.67
C ASP A 155 6.22 -5.32 -9.15
N GLY A 156 6.43 -4.07 -9.57
CA GLY A 156 6.61 -3.76 -10.99
C GLY A 156 8.08 -3.75 -11.42
N SER A 157 8.68 -2.57 -11.61
CA SER A 157 10.02 -2.48 -12.22
C SER A 157 11.17 -2.69 -11.22
N HIS A 158 10.86 -2.63 -9.91
CA HIS A 158 11.80 -2.63 -8.79
C HIS A 158 12.90 -1.55 -8.87
N VAL A 159 12.73 -0.53 -9.72
CA VAL A 159 13.67 0.59 -9.78
C VAL A 159 13.32 1.52 -8.62
N PRO A 160 14.25 1.87 -7.72
CA PRO A 160 13.94 2.63 -6.51
C PRO A 160 13.14 3.91 -6.79
N VAL A 161 13.55 4.70 -7.77
CA VAL A 161 12.85 5.94 -8.11
C VAL A 161 11.45 5.69 -8.67
N HIS A 162 11.22 4.61 -9.41
CA HIS A 162 9.88 4.24 -9.88
C HIS A 162 8.99 3.83 -8.71
N GLN A 163 9.47 3.02 -7.77
CA GLN A 163 8.72 2.63 -6.58
C GLN A 163 8.32 3.84 -5.73
N VAL A 164 9.22 4.82 -5.54
CA VAL A 164 8.88 6.07 -4.84
C VAL A 164 7.85 6.88 -5.63
N PHE A 165 8.04 7.04 -6.93
CA PHE A 165 7.14 7.78 -7.79
C PHE A 165 5.73 7.17 -7.81
N THR A 166 5.63 5.85 -7.99
CA THR A 166 4.38 5.11 -7.99
C THR A 166 3.71 5.16 -6.61
N PHE A 167 4.46 5.04 -5.51
CA PHE A 167 3.91 5.24 -4.16
C PHE A 167 3.26 6.61 -3.99
N LEU A 168 3.93 7.68 -4.40
CA LEU A 168 3.44 9.06 -4.28
C LEU A 168 2.13 9.31 -5.07
N ILE A 169 1.94 8.62 -6.19
CA ILE A 169 0.76 8.75 -7.04
C ILE A 169 -0.37 7.82 -6.58
N MET A 170 -0.05 6.60 -6.16
CA MET A 170 -1.04 5.54 -5.96
C MET A 170 -1.51 5.41 -4.50
N PHE A 171 -0.69 5.75 -3.50
CA PHE A 171 -1.11 5.68 -2.10
C PHE A 171 -2.34 6.56 -1.74
N PRO A 172 -2.60 7.72 -2.38
CA PRO A 172 -3.86 8.45 -2.19
C PRO A 172 -5.10 7.62 -2.54
N SER A 173 -5.01 6.68 -3.49
CA SER A 173 -6.11 5.80 -3.91
C SER A 173 -6.36 4.61 -2.98
N VAL A 174 -5.50 4.39 -1.98
CA VAL A 174 -5.74 3.39 -0.93
C VAL A 174 -6.85 3.91 0.00
N LYS A 175 -7.79 3.05 0.42
CA LYS A 175 -8.86 3.42 1.35
C LYS A 175 -8.31 3.68 2.74
N PRO A 176 -9.00 4.48 3.57
CA PRO A 176 -8.71 4.53 5.01
C PRO A 176 -8.70 3.12 5.62
N GLY A 177 -7.66 2.79 6.39
CA GLY A 177 -7.45 1.44 6.93
C GLY A 177 -6.99 0.39 5.91
N GLY A 178 -6.71 0.79 4.67
CA GLY A 178 -6.08 -0.04 3.65
C GLY A 178 -4.56 -0.10 3.81
N VAL A 179 -3.92 -0.90 2.95
CA VAL A 179 -2.48 -1.10 2.94
C VAL A 179 -1.88 -0.90 1.54
N TYR A 180 -0.65 -0.41 1.51
CA TYR A 180 0.19 -0.35 0.33
C TYR A 180 1.45 -1.16 0.61
N VAL A 181 1.83 -2.04 -0.30
CA VAL A 181 2.99 -2.92 -0.17
C VAL A 181 3.95 -2.63 -1.30
N ILE A 182 5.23 -2.49 -0.97
CA ILE A 182 6.33 -2.42 -1.94
C ILE A 182 7.08 -3.73 -1.81
N GLU A 183 7.14 -4.51 -2.87
CA GLU A 183 7.93 -5.75 -2.97
C GLU A 183 9.30 -5.48 -3.61
N ASP A 184 10.16 -6.49 -3.54
CA ASP A 184 11.44 -6.56 -4.26
C ASP A 184 12.32 -5.32 -4.05
N LEU A 185 12.65 -5.10 -2.77
CA LEU A 185 13.50 -4.01 -2.32
C LEU A 185 15.00 -4.25 -2.57
N GLU A 186 15.41 -5.39 -3.14
CA GLU A 186 16.82 -5.76 -3.22
C GLU A 186 17.66 -4.73 -3.99
N THR A 187 17.06 -4.09 -5.00
CA THR A 187 17.71 -3.07 -5.83
C THR A 187 18.08 -1.83 -5.03
N SER A 188 17.40 -1.55 -3.92
CA SER A 188 17.77 -0.48 -2.97
C SER A 188 19.12 -0.75 -2.30
N PHE A 189 19.63 -1.98 -2.35
CA PHE A 189 20.93 -2.36 -1.79
C PHE A 189 22.01 -2.56 -2.87
N TRP A 190 21.67 -2.47 -4.15
CA TRP A 190 22.63 -2.65 -5.24
C TRP A 190 23.50 -1.41 -5.40
N SER A 191 24.80 -1.55 -5.16
CA SER A 191 25.77 -0.45 -5.29
C SER A 191 26.86 -0.71 -6.33
N ALA A 192 26.73 -1.79 -7.11
CA ALA A 192 27.69 -2.14 -8.14
C ALA A 192 27.60 -1.14 -9.30
N HIS A 193 28.75 -0.72 -9.83
CA HIS A 193 28.79 0.16 -10.99
C HIS A 193 28.14 -0.52 -12.20
N GLY A 194 27.18 0.14 -12.85
CA GLY A 194 26.44 -0.42 -13.98
C GLY A 194 25.45 -1.51 -13.60
N ALA A 195 25.08 -1.65 -12.32
CA ALA A 195 23.96 -2.50 -11.93
C ALA A 195 22.71 -2.11 -12.73
N ASN A 196 21.99 -3.09 -13.27
CA ASN A 196 20.84 -2.84 -14.11
C ASN A 196 19.73 -3.85 -13.85
N ILE A 197 18.49 -3.42 -14.04
CA ILE A 197 17.31 -4.28 -14.02
C ILE A 197 16.38 -3.87 -15.15
N TYR A 198 15.94 -4.83 -15.96
CA TYR A 198 15.02 -4.60 -17.08
C TYR A 198 15.44 -3.48 -18.06
N GLY A 199 16.74 -3.22 -18.18
CA GLY A 199 17.29 -2.15 -19.03
C GLY A 199 17.41 -0.77 -18.35
N TYR A 200 17.02 -0.65 -17.08
CA TYR A 200 17.24 0.55 -16.27
C TYR A 200 18.52 0.41 -15.45
N THR A 201 19.37 1.42 -15.48
CA THR A 201 20.55 1.51 -14.61
C THR A 201 20.12 1.89 -13.20
N ILE A 202 20.67 1.21 -12.20
CA ILE A 202 20.48 1.50 -10.79
C ILE A 202 21.70 2.28 -10.29
N ASP A 203 21.55 3.60 -10.19
CA ASP A 203 22.61 4.51 -9.74
C ASP A 203 22.28 5.11 -8.37
N GLY A 204 23.30 5.20 -7.50
CA GLY A 204 23.17 5.85 -6.20
C GLY A 204 22.36 5.07 -5.17
N ALA A 205 21.99 3.81 -5.45
CA ALA A 205 21.43 2.88 -4.46
C ALA A 205 22.53 2.15 -3.66
N GLY A 206 22.14 1.44 -2.62
CA GLY A 206 23.05 0.81 -1.66
C GLY A 206 22.57 1.02 -0.21
N VAL A 207 23.09 0.19 0.70
CA VAL A 207 22.68 0.13 2.12
C VAL A 207 22.58 1.51 2.78
N ASP A 208 23.56 2.39 2.54
CA ASP A 208 23.64 3.73 3.14
C ASP A 208 23.57 4.86 2.10
N LYS A 209 22.97 4.60 0.94
CA LYS A 209 22.88 5.59 -0.15
C LYS A 209 21.50 6.23 -0.21
N GLY A 210 21.45 7.42 -0.80
CA GLY A 210 20.24 8.25 -0.83
C GLY A 210 19.15 7.68 -1.75
N ASN A 211 19.53 7.03 -2.87
CA ASN A 211 18.58 6.43 -3.82
C ASN A 211 18.14 5.03 -3.36
N SER A 212 17.57 4.96 -2.17
CA SER A 212 17.14 3.71 -1.54
C SER A 212 15.73 3.90 -1.00
N VAL A 213 14.79 3.09 -1.49
CA VAL A 213 13.40 3.12 -1.01
C VAL A 213 13.39 2.79 0.48
N VAL A 214 14.20 1.81 0.89
CA VAL A 214 14.34 1.44 2.30
C VAL A 214 14.74 2.63 3.15
N ARG A 215 15.78 3.38 2.73
CA ARG A 215 16.24 4.57 3.46
C ARG A 215 15.19 5.67 3.51
N LEU A 216 14.49 5.92 2.39
CA LEU A 216 13.39 6.88 2.37
C LEU A 216 12.33 6.50 3.42
N PHE A 217 11.86 5.27 3.43
CA PHE A 217 10.82 4.83 4.37
C PHE A 217 11.30 4.81 5.83
N GLN A 218 12.60 4.59 6.09
CA GLN A 218 13.20 4.80 7.41
C GLN A 218 13.08 6.27 7.85
N HIS A 219 13.31 7.22 6.94
CA HIS A 219 13.09 8.64 7.22
C HIS A 219 11.62 8.97 7.46
N LEU A 220 10.69 8.36 6.71
CA LEU A 220 9.24 8.53 6.92
C LEU A 220 8.76 8.07 8.30
N THR A 221 9.43 7.10 8.92
CA THR A 221 9.14 6.69 10.31
C THR A 221 9.32 7.83 11.29
N ASN A 222 10.29 8.71 11.04
CA ASN A 222 10.44 9.92 11.82
C ASN A 222 9.26 10.85 11.52
N MET A 223 8.90 11.06 10.25
CA MET A 223 7.80 11.96 9.90
C MET A 223 6.46 11.61 10.52
N ILE A 224 6.06 10.34 10.54
CA ILE A 224 4.81 9.95 11.19
C ILE A 224 4.83 10.26 12.70
N ASN A 225 6.01 10.40 13.31
CA ASN A 225 6.24 10.75 14.71
C ASN A 225 6.65 12.23 14.94
N ARG A 226 6.49 13.11 13.94
CA ARG A 226 6.92 14.54 13.98
C ARG A 226 6.43 15.35 15.17
N GLN A 227 5.23 15.06 15.67
CA GLN A 227 4.69 15.75 16.85
C GLN A 227 5.57 15.64 18.11
N TYR A 228 6.47 14.65 18.18
CA TYR A 228 7.30 14.37 19.37
C TYR A 228 8.72 14.89 19.30
N HIS A 229 9.23 15.17 18.10
CA HIS A 229 10.61 15.56 17.90
C HIS A 229 10.75 16.78 17.00
N ALA A 230 9.63 17.37 16.61
CA ALA A 230 9.61 18.59 15.85
C ALA A 230 8.72 19.59 16.57
N ALA A 231 9.32 20.70 17.00
CA ALA A 231 8.59 21.96 17.06
C ALA A 231 8.29 22.50 15.64
N ALA A 232 8.62 21.71 14.61
CA ALA A 232 8.40 22.08 13.23
C ALA A 232 6.90 22.38 13.01
N PRO A 233 6.62 23.48 12.31
CA PRO A 233 5.28 23.90 11.97
C PRO A 233 4.58 22.81 11.17
N ARG A 234 3.26 22.75 11.28
CA ARG A 234 2.39 21.75 10.63
C ARG A 234 2.54 21.66 9.10
N ASP A 235 3.29 22.57 8.50
CA ASP A 235 3.57 22.70 7.07
C ASP A 235 4.90 22.03 6.65
N PHE A 236 5.58 21.29 7.53
CA PHE A 236 6.77 20.52 7.16
C PHE A 236 6.41 19.15 6.58
N TYR A 237 6.84 18.92 5.34
CA TYR A 237 6.72 17.65 4.63
C TYR A 237 8.09 17.29 4.06
N ILE A 238 8.43 16.00 4.08
CA ILE A 238 9.69 15.51 3.51
C ILE A 238 9.51 15.22 2.01
N MET A 239 8.40 14.56 1.67
CA MET A 239 7.92 14.29 0.32
C MET A 239 6.72 15.20 0.03
N SER A 240 5.58 14.98 0.70
CA SER A 240 4.34 15.73 0.49
C SER A 240 3.37 15.56 1.67
N SER A 241 2.15 16.08 1.53
CA SER A 241 1.07 15.89 2.51
C SER A 241 0.67 14.42 2.74
N ILE A 242 1.09 13.52 1.86
CA ILE A 242 0.79 12.09 1.94
C ILE A 242 1.26 11.43 3.24
N GLU A 243 2.31 11.97 3.86
CA GLU A 243 2.87 11.47 5.12
C GLU A 243 1.89 11.59 6.28
N HIS A 244 0.90 12.48 6.19
CA HIS A 244 -0.16 12.61 7.18
C HIS A 244 -1.18 11.46 7.11
N ASP A 245 -1.26 10.78 5.97
CA ASP A 245 -2.19 9.69 5.76
C ASP A 245 -1.58 8.33 6.14
N ILE A 246 -0.28 8.28 6.45
CA ILE A 246 0.43 7.08 6.90
C ILE A 246 0.20 6.88 8.41
N ALA A 247 -0.35 5.72 8.78
CA ALA A 247 -0.55 5.30 10.17
C ALA A 247 0.67 4.58 10.74
N ALA A 248 1.24 3.67 9.95
CA ALA A 248 2.36 2.83 10.35
C ALA A 248 3.15 2.37 9.12
N ILE A 249 4.40 2.02 9.35
CA ILE A 249 5.31 1.43 8.36
C ILE A 249 5.89 0.16 8.99
N GLU A 250 5.81 -0.95 8.27
CA GLU A 250 6.39 -2.22 8.66
C GLU A 250 7.43 -2.64 7.62
N PHE A 251 8.64 -2.97 8.08
CA PHE A 251 9.71 -3.48 7.24
C PHE A 251 9.74 -5.00 7.34
N GLY A 252 9.50 -5.67 6.22
CA GLY A 252 9.69 -7.09 6.04
C GLY A 252 10.98 -7.39 5.26
N GLN A 253 11.35 -8.66 5.20
CA GLN A 253 12.43 -9.07 4.31
C GLN A 253 11.96 -8.87 2.86
N ASN A 254 12.67 -8.02 2.12
CA ASN A 254 12.38 -7.65 0.75
C ASN A 254 11.04 -6.94 0.50
N CYS A 255 10.36 -6.46 1.53
CA CYS A 255 9.13 -5.70 1.36
C CYS A 255 8.92 -4.61 2.43
N ILE A 256 8.15 -3.58 2.09
CA ILE A 256 7.64 -2.57 3.04
C ILE A 256 6.12 -2.59 2.96
N VAL A 257 5.46 -2.60 4.12
CA VAL A 257 4.01 -2.45 4.24
C VAL A 257 3.70 -1.11 4.89
N VAL A 258 2.90 -0.30 4.19
CA VAL A 258 2.48 1.04 4.62
C VAL A 258 0.98 0.97 4.93
N TYR A 259 0.63 1.24 6.17
CA TYR A 259 -0.76 1.23 6.63
C TYR A 259 -1.34 2.64 6.53
N LYS A 260 -2.52 2.77 5.91
CA LYS A 260 -3.21 4.06 5.80
C LYS A 260 -4.11 4.31 7.01
N ASN A 261 -4.13 5.56 7.48
CA ASN A 261 -4.98 5.98 8.60
C ASN A 261 -6.46 5.65 8.35
N ILE A 262 -7.16 5.23 9.39
CA ILE A 262 -8.58 4.81 9.34
C ILE A 262 -9.57 5.97 9.24
N GLU A 263 -9.13 7.19 9.56
CA GLU A 263 -9.97 8.38 9.57
C GLU A 263 -9.22 9.57 8.96
N SER A 264 -9.88 10.37 8.14
CA SER A 264 -9.28 11.59 7.58
C SER A 264 -8.97 12.64 8.66
N THR A 265 -9.64 12.55 9.83
CA THR A 265 -9.42 13.42 10.99
C THR A 265 -8.14 13.10 11.76
N TRP A 266 -7.41 12.02 11.44
CA TRP A 266 -6.06 11.80 11.99
C TRP A 266 -5.10 12.92 11.62
N ARG A 267 -5.36 13.66 10.54
CA ARG A 267 -4.68 14.93 10.24
C ARG A 267 -4.80 15.96 11.38
N ASN A 268 -5.82 15.84 12.22
CA ASN A 268 -6.09 16.67 13.38
C ASN A 268 -5.71 16.01 14.72
N LEU A 269 -5.51 14.69 14.79
CA LEU A 269 -4.98 14.02 15.98
C LEU A 269 -3.49 14.37 16.13
N GLY A 270 -3.11 14.92 17.28
CA GLY A 270 -1.78 15.54 17.47
C GLY A 270 -1.69 17.01 17.05
N SER A 271 -2.80 17.64 16.67
CA SER A 271 -2.85 19.08 16.39
C SER A 271 -2.73 19.93 17.67
N GLY A 272 -3.07 19.37 18.83
CA GLY A 272 -2.81 20.02 20.12
C GLY A 272 -1.32 20.12 20.42
N PRO A 273 -0.89 21.11 21.23
CA PRO A 273 0.51 21.21 21.64
C PRO A 273 0.94 19.91 22.32
N TYR A 274 2.09 19.37 21.91
CA TYR A 274 2.66 18.19 22.56
C TYR A 274 2.89 18.47 24.05
N ARG A 275 2.34 17.61 24.92
CA ARG A 275 2.34 17.82 26.38
C ARG A 275 3.73 18.04 26.97
N LEU A 276 4.77 17.47 26.35
CA LEU A 276 6.16 17.58 26.78
C LEU A 276 7.00 18.42 25.79
N ALA A 277 6.39 19.41 25.12
CA ALA A 277 7.09 20.27 24.15
C ALA A 277 8.34 20.95 24.73
N ASN A 278 8.37 21.25 26.03
CA ASN A 278 9.55 21.84 26.70
C ASN A 278 10.73 20.85 26.81
N SER A 279 10.50 19.55 26.63
CA SER A 279 11.55 18.53 26.59
C SER A 279 12.14 18.35 25.19
N VAL A 280 11.56 18.98 24.16
CA VAL A 280 11.99 18.85 22.77
C VAL A 280 12.96 19.99 22.42
N ASN A 281 14.18 19.64 22.00
CA ASN A 281 15.12 20.63 21.48
C ASN A 281 14.69 21.06 20.06
N LYS A 282 14.06 22.23 19.98
CA LYS A 282 13.51 22.79 18.72
C LYS A 282 14.58 22.98 17.65
N THR A 283 15.74 23.49 18.02
CA THR A 283 16.86 23.72 17.08
C THR A 283 17.35 22.42 16.46
N THR A 284 17.53 21.36 17.27
CA THR A 284 17.91 20.04 16.76
C THR A 284 16.87 19.47 15.80
N SER A 285 15.60 19.77 16.05
CA SER A 285 14.48 19.33 15.21
C SER A 285 14.50 19.94 13.81
N GLU A 286 14.73 21.26 13.72
CA GLU A 286 14.79 21.99 12.45
C GLU A 286 16.03 21.58 11.64
N VAL A 287 17.18 21.40 12.31
CA VAL A 287 18.39 20.89 11.67
C VAL A 287 18.16 19.50 11.09
N TYR A 288 17.47 18.64 11.84
CA TYR A 288 17.12 17.30 11.40
C TYR A 288 16.19 17.31 10.18
N ALA A 289 15.13 18.10 10.22
CA ALA A 289 14.17 18.28 9.13
C ALA A 289 14.86 18.74 7.83
N ASN A 290 15.72 19.77 7.92
CA ASN A 290 16.48 20.27 6.78
C ASN A 290 17.46 19.23 6.24
N ARG A 291 18.10 18.45 7.12
CA ARG A 291 19.00 17.37 6.71
C ARG A 291 18.24 16.30 5.94
N LEU A 292 17.08 15.85 6.41
CA LEU A 292 16.29 14.83 5.72
C LEU A 292 15.83 15.29 4.34
N GLN A 293 15.36 16.53 4.25
CA GLN A 293 14.94 17.09 2.96
C GLN A 293 16.11 17.18 1.97
N ARG A 294 17.33 17.50 2.45
CA ARG A 294 18.53 17.47 1.64
C ARG A 294 18.88 16.05 1.20
N GLU A 295 18.90 15.09 2.13
CA GLU A 295 19.22 13.69 1.83
C GLU A 295 18.26 13.09 0.79
N LEU A 296 16.97 13.46 0.82
CA LEU A 296 16.04 13.05 -0.23
C LEU A 296 16.31 13.69 -1.59
N ARG A 297 16.63 14.98 -1.62
CA ARG A 297 16.98 15.67 -2.88
C ARG A 297 18.23 15.10 -3.51
N GLU A 298 19.22 14.78 -2.69
CA GLU A 298 20.47 14.16 -3.11
C GLU A 298 20.25 12.69 -3.51
N GLY A 299 19.34 11.99 -2.84
CA GLY A 299 19.05 10.59 -3.06
C GLY A 299 18.16 10.29 -4.26
N PHE A 300 17.15 11.12 -4.51
CA PHE A 300 16.21 10.96 -5.62
C PHE A 300 16.16 12.24 -6.45
N PRO A 301 17.30 12.67 -7.04
CA PRO A 301 17.37 13.93 -7.77
C PRO A 301 16.34 14.03 -8.90
N GLU A 302 15.94 12.90 -9.50
CA GLU A 302 14.93 12.82 -10.56
C GLU A 302 13.54 13.31 -10.11
N LEU A 303 13.21 13.15 -8.83
CA LEU A 303 11.95 13.66 -8.27
C LEU A 303 11.96 15.19 -8.16
N TYR A 304 13.15 15.80 -8.08
CA TYR A 304 13.33 17.23 -7.84
C TYR A 304 13.92 17.99 -9.03
N ALA A 305 14.51 17.32 -10.01
CA ALA A 305 15.00 17.91 -11.24
C ALA A 305 13.82 18.34 -12.11
N ASP A 306 13.98 19.45 -12.84
CA ASP A 306 12.96 19.87 -13.79
C ASP A 306 12.77 18.80 -14.86
N GLY A 307 11.55 18.28 -14.96
CA GLY A 307 11.27 17.10 -15.76
C GLY A 307 9.90 16.50 -15.45
N GLU A 308 9.62 15.37 -16.11
CA GLU A 308 8.31 14.71 -16.06
C GLU A 308 7.88 14.37 -14.62
N PHE A 309 8.79 13.84 -13.79
CA PHE A 309 8.49 13.43 -12.41
C PHE A 309 8.18 14.63 -11.52
N ARG A 310 9.05 15.64 -11.50
CA ARG A 310 8.81 16.86 -10.70
C ARG A 310 7.53 17.57 -11.12
N ASN A 311 7.28 17.71 -12.42
CA ASN A 311 6.06 18.36 -12.93
C ASN A 311 4.81 17.60 -12.49
N SER A 312 4.85 16.27 -12.64
CA SER A 312 3.80 15.34 -12.19
C SER A 312 3.51 15.48 -10.69
N LEU A 313 4.55 15.57 -9.87
CA LEU A 313 4.40 15.69 -8.42
C LEU A 313 3.94 17.08 -7.98
N ARG A 314 4.34 18.16 -8.67
CA ARG A 314 3.86 19.52 -8.39
C ARG A 314 2.38 19.72 -8.75
N GLU A 315 1.88 18.99 -9.76
CA GLU A 315 0.45 18.98 -10.09
C GLU A 315 -0.38 18.38 -8.94
N LEU A 316 0.08 17.25 -8.39
CA LEU A 316 -0.60 16.55 -7.27
C LEU A 316 -0.40 17.27 -5.94
N TYR A 317 0.80 17.81 -5.74
CA TYR A 317 1.24 18.41 -4.49
C TYR A 317 1.90 19.77 -4.82
N PRO A 318 1.14 20.87 -4.86
CA PRO A 318 1.66 22.18 -5.25
C PRO A 318 2.88 22.65 -4.44
N ASN A 319 3.02 22.16 -3.19
CA ASN A 319 4.14 22.46 -2.29
C ASN A 319 5.27 21.41 -2.34
N PHE A 320 5.26 20.47 -3.29
CA PHE A 320 6.33 19.49 -3.45
C PHE A 320 7.66 20.18 -3.77
N GLY A 321 8.69 19.87 -2.99
CA GLY A 321 10.04 20.41 -3.22
C GLY A 321 10.26 21.86 -2.79
N TYR A 322 9.40 22.46 -1.97
CA TYR A 322 9.70 23.73 -1.27
C TYR A 322 10.47 23.45 0.03
N SER A 323 11.52 24.23 0.29
CA SER A 323 12.26 24.14 1.54
C SER A 323 11.47 24.75 2.70
N LEU A 324 11.80 24.36 3.94
CA LEU A 324 11.25 24.99 5.14
C LEU A 324 11.40 26.51 5.10
N LYS A 325 12.51 27.05 4.59
CA LYS A 325 12.74 28.51 4.51
C LYS A 325 11.77 29.21 3.55
N GLU A 326 11.53 28.63 2.38
CA GLU A 326 10.66 29.22 1.36
C GLU A 326 9.17 29.22 1.77
N ASN A 327 8.74 28.25 2.59
CA ASN A 327 7.38 28.21 3.13
C ASN A 327 7.12 29.27 4.22
N PHE A 328 8.17 29.86 4.81
CA PHE A 328 8.05 30.90 5.84
C PHE A 328 8.11 32.33 5.31
N GLU A 329 8.80 32.56 4.19
CA GLU A 329 8.94 33.89 3.60
C GLU A 329 7.71 34.29 2.75
N GLY A 330 6.80 33.36 2.49
CA GLY A 330 5.58 33.56 1.67
C GLY A 330 4.25 33.62 2.43
N ARG A 331 4.23 33.74 3.77
CA ARG A 331 3.01 33.90 4.58
C ARG A 331 3.00 35.16 5.42
#